data_AF-A0AAE3HE88-F1
#
_entry.id   AF-A0AAE3HE88-F1
#
_cell.length_a   1.000
_cell.length_b   1.000
_cell.length_c   1.000
_cell.angle_alpha   90.00
_cell.angle_beta   90.00
_cell.angle_gamma   90.00
#
_symmetry.space_group_name_H-M   'P 1'
#
loop_
_entity.id
_entity.type
_entity.pdbx_description
1 polymer ?
#
loop_
_entity_poly.entity_id
_entity_poly.type
_entity_poly.pdbx_seq_one_letter_code
_entity_poly.pdbx_strand_id
1 'polypeptide(L)' 'MELQYLKELEDIIYTFLNLAETLLRDGVIDTKTYMDITIKKKEFLKGIHNI' A
#
# COMPACT_ATOMS: atom_id res chain seq x y z
N MET A 1 -9.04 0.18 -21.40
CA MET A 1 -9.53 1.18 -20.43
C MET A 1 -9.44 0.63 -19.01
N GLU A 2 -9.97 -0.56 -18.72
CA GLU A 2 -9.84 -1.23 -17.40
C GLU A 2 -8.38 -1.41 -16.94
N LEU A 3 -7.46 -1.79 -17.83
CA LEU A 3 -6.03 -1.94 -17.50
C LEU A 3 -5.36 -0.65 -17.01
N GLN A 4 -5.79 0.52 -17.50
CA GLN A 4 -5.22 1.80 -17.09
C GLN A 4 -5.65 2.15 -15.66
N TYR A 5 -6.92 1.93 -15.32
CA TYR A 5 -7.45 2.16 -13.97
C TYR A 5 -6.86 1.18 -12.95
N LEU A 6 -6.58 -0.07 -13.34
CA LEU A 6 -5.88 -1.03 -12.47
C LEU A 6 -4.47 -0.54 -12.12
N LYS A 7 -3.72 -0.05 -13.11
CA LYS A 7 -2.38 0.50 -12.89
C LYS A 7 -2.40 1.74 -11.99
N GLU A 8 -3.32 2.67 -12.24
CA GLU A 8 -3.48 3.86 -11.39
C GLU A 8 -3.81 3.49 -9.95
N LEU A 9 -4.62 2.44 -9.75
CA LEU A 9 -4.96 1.95 -8.42
C LEU A 9 -3.76 1.30 -7.72
N GLU A 10 -2.94 0.51 -8.43
CA GLU A 10 -1.68 -0.02 -7.92
C GLU A 10 -0.74 1.11 -7.47
N ASP A 11 -0.53 2.12 -8.33
CA ASP A 11 0.34 3.27 -8.07
C ASP A 11 -0.09 4.05 -6.80
N ILE A 12 -1.41 4.23 -6.62
CA ILE A 12 -1.97 4.85 -5.41
C ILE A 12 -1.63 4.02 -4.17
N ILE A 13 -1.78 2.69 -4.24
CA ILE A 13 -1.50 1.83 -3.10
C ILE A 13 -0.01 1.81 -2.77
N TYR A 14 0.87 1.75 -3.77
CA TYR A 14 2.31 1.87 -3.55
C TYR A 14 2.68 3.21 -2.90
N THR A 15 2.03 4.30 -3.29
CA THR A 15 2.21 5.61 -2.65
C THR A 15 1.87 5.56 -1.15
N PHE A 16 0.75 4.92 -0.78
CA PHE A 16 0.39 4.76 0.64
C PHE A 16 1.35 3.86 1.42
N LEU A 17 1.85 2.79 0.80
CA LEU A 17 2.84 1.91 1.44
C LEU A 17 4.15 2.64 1.72
N ASN A 18 4.65 3.41 0.75
CA ASN A 18 5.87 4.21 0.88
C ASN A 18 5.71 5.32 1.93
N LEU A 19 4.53 5.94 2.00
CA LEU A 19 4.22 6.92 3.04
C LEU A 19 4.24 6.27 4.43
N ALA A 20 3.62 5.11 4.59
CA ALA A 20 3.62 4.38 5.87
C ALA A 20 5.03 3.99 6.31
N GLU A 21 5.88 3.56 5.38
CA GLU A 21 7.30 3.26 5.67
C GLU A 21 8.07 4.51 6.10
N THR A 22 7.84 5.64 5.44
CA THR A 22 8.43 6.94 5.83
C THR A 22 7.99 7.35 7.22
N LEU A 23 6.69 7.27 7.53
CA LEU A 23 6.16 7.59 8.85
C LEU A 23 6.72 6.67 9.95
N LEU A 24 6.94 5.39 9.67
CA LEU A 24 7.56 4.46 10.61
C LEU A 24 9.04 4.82 10.83
N ARG A 25 9.79 5.05 9.74
CA ARG A 25 11.22 5.41 9.79
C ARG A 25 11.43 6.71 10.55
N ASP A 26 10.56 7.69 10.35
CA ASP A 26 10.63 9.00 10.98
C ASP A 26 10.09 8.96 12.44
N GLY A 27 9.63 7.80 12.92
CA GLY A 27 9.15 7.58 14.28
C GLY A 27 7.79 8.23 14.58
N VAL A 28 7.03 8.62 13.55
CA VAL A 28 5.70 9.24 13.68
C VAL A 28 4.64 8.22 14.07
N ILE A 29 4.78 6.98 13.60
CA ILE A 29 3.91 5.86 13.93
C ILE A 29 4.71 4.69 14.49
N ASP A 30 4.06 3.85 15.28
CA ASP A 30 4.66 2.62 15.79
C ASP A 30 4.57 1.46 14.77
N THR A 31 5.29 0.38 15.04
CA THR A 31 5.31 -0.82 14.19
C THR A 31 3.92 -1.43 14.04
N LYS A 32 3.08 -1.38 15.08
CA LYS A 32 1.72 -1.93 15.03
C LYS A 32 0.85 -1.15 14.04
N THR A 33 0.86 0.17 14.14
CA THR A 33 0.14 1.08 13.24
C THR A 33 0.62 0.91 11.80
N TYR A 34 1.93 0.79 11.59
CA TYR A 34 2.48 0.46 10.26
C TYR A 34 1.93 -0.87 9.71
N MET A 35 1.89 -1.91 10.54
CA MET A 35 1.32 -3.21 10.12
C MET A 35 -0.17 -3.09 9.77
N ASP A 36 -0.96 -2.43 10.61
CA ASP A 36 -2.40 -2.23 10.39
C ASP A 36 -2.68 -1.46 9.08
N ILE A 37 -1.83 -0.48 8.73
CA ILE A 37 -1.94 0.29 7.49
C ILE A 37 -1.52 -0.52 6.25
N THR A 38 -0.51 -1.39 6.37
CA THR A 38 0.16 -2.02 5.23
C THR A 38 -0.36 -3.41 4.87
N ILE A 39 -0.83 -4.22 5.84
CA ILE A 39 -1.24 -5.62 5.60
C ILE A 39 -2.36 -5.70 4.55
N LYS A 40 -3.49 -5.03 4.80
CA LYS A 40 -4.66 -5.06 3.88
C LYS A 40 -4.32 -4.52 2.48
N LYS A 41 -3.42 -3.55 2.38
CA LYS A 41 -2.97 -2.97 1.10
C LYS A 41 -2.11 -3.95 0.32
N LYS A 42 -1.20 -4.66 0.99
CA LYS A 42 -0.39 -5.72 0.37
C LYS A 42 -1.25 -6.91 -0.07
N GLU A 43 -2.27 -7.27 0.71
CA GLU A 43 -3.25 -8.30 0.33
C GLU A 43 -4.05 -7.88 -0.91
N PHE A 44 -4.49 -6.63 -0.97
CA PHE A 44 -5.19 -6.10 -2.13
C PHE A 44 -4.33 -6.14 -3.41
N LEU A 45 -3.06 -5.72 -3.34
CA LEU A 45 -2.12 -5.82 -4.47
C LEU A 45 -1.92 -7.27 -4.94
N LYS A 46 -1.82 -8.23 -4.03
CA LYS A 46 -1.77 -9.66 -4.38
C LYS A 46 -3.03 -10.10 -5.12
N GLY A 47 -4.19 -9.56 -4.75
CA GLY A 47 -5.45 -9.79 -5.45
C GLY A 47 -5.40 -9.31 -6.90
N ILE A 48 -4.89 -8.10 -7.16
CA ILE A 48 -4.78 -7.55 -8.51
C ILE A 48 -3.83 -8.39 -9.37
N HIS A 49 -2.64 -8.73 -8.87
CA HIS A 49 -1.65 -9.48 -9.67
C HIS A 49 -2.05 -10.93 -9.97
N ASN A 50 -3.09 -11.44 -9.32
CA ASN A 50 -3.62 -12.80 -9.54
C ASN A 50 -4.84 -12.82 -10.50
N ILE A 51 -5.22 -11.68 -11.07
CA ILE A 51 -6.28 -11.52 -12.08
C ILE A 51 -5.64 -11.36 -13.46
#